data_AF-A0A7K9K5R7-F1
#
_entry.id   AF-A0A7K9K5R7-F1
#
_cell.length_a   1.000
_cell.length_b   1.000
_cell.length_c   1.000
_cell.angle_alpha   90.00
_cell.angle_beta   90.00
_cell.angle_gamma   90.00
#
_symmetry.space_group_name_H-M   'P 1'
#
loop_
_entity.id
_entity.type
_entity.pdbx_description
1 polymer ?
#
loop_
_entity_poly.entity_id
_entity_poly.type
_entity_poly.pdbx_seq_one_letter_code
_entity_poly.pdbx_strand_id
1 'polypeptide(L)'
;QHGMTVAPVVANVGPLEALTLNPNPDEVEEVFTLPLAHLLRKENQGYTHFRTASGYGYTLPVFLNGPHKVWGLTAIITELTLELLLPGRY
;
A
#
# COMPACT_ATOMS: atom_id res chain seq x y z
N GLN A 1 4.01 -24.77 14.49
CA GLN A 1 3.30 -23.49 14.28
C GLN A 1 3.11 -23.32 12.79
N HIS A 2 1.86 -23.27 12.30
CA HIS A 2 1.60 -23.05 10.88
C HIS A 2 1.62 -21.54 10.63
N GLY A 3 2.71 -21.03 10.03
CA GLY A 3 2.82 -19.63 9.64
C GLY A 3 2.02 -19.36 8.37
N MET A 4 1.30 -18.24 8.31
CA MET A 4 0.72 -17.75 7.07
C MET A 4 1.81 -17.11 6.23
N THR A 5 1.88 -17.47 4.95
CA THR A 5 2.82 -16.87 3.98
C THR A 5 2.03 -16.01 3.01
N VAL A 6 2.51 -14.79 2.75
CA VAL A 6 1.92 -13.86 1.78
C VAL A 6 2.95 -13.59 0.68
N ALA A 7 2.55 -13.71 -0.58
CA ALA A 7 3.38 -13.43 -1.75
C ALA A 7 2.74 -12.30 -2.58
N PRO A 8 3.29 -11.07 -2.54
CA PRO A 8 2.78 -9.98 -3.37
C PRO A 8 3.13 -10.19 -4.85
N VAL A 9 2.22 -9.80 -5.74
CA VAL A 9 2.41 -9.88 -7.20
C VAL A 9 2.12 -8.51 -7.81
N VAL A 10 3.05 -8.01 -8.63
CA VAL A 10 2.89 -6.77 -9.39
C VAL A 10 2.47 -7.12 -10.81
N ALA A 11 1.36 -6.53 -11.27
CA ALA A 11 0.81 -6.78 -12.60
C ALA A 11 0.59 -5.47 -13.37
N ASN A 12 0.82 -5.50 -14.68
CA ASN A 12 0.38 -4.46 -15.59
C ASN A 12 -1.05 -4.78 -16.04
N VAL A 13 -2.01 -3.93 -15.68
CA VAL A 13 -3.44 -4.10 -15.99
C VAL A 13 -3.88 -3.39 -17.28
N GLY A 14 -2.94 -2.78 -18.00
CA GLY A 14 -3.22 -1.96 -19.19
C GLY A 14 -3.80 -0.58 -18.84
N PRO A 15 -4.36 0.14 -19.83
CA PRO A 15 -5.01 1.43 -19.60
C PRO A 15 -6.22 1.28 -18.69
N LEU A 16 -6.27 2.07 -17.61
CA LEU A 16 -7.34 1.99 -16.62
C LEU A 16 -8.70 2.37 -17.22
N GLU A 17 -8.72 3.27 -18.20
CA GLU A 17 -9.92 3.74 -18.90
C GLU A 17 -10.58 2.63 -19.73
N ALA A 18 -9.81 1.59 -20.08
CA ALA A 18 -10.31 0.42 -20.80
C ALA A 18 -10.84 -0.67 -19.86
N LEU A 19 -10.67 -0.53 -18.54
CA LEU A 19 -11.14 -1.51 -17.55
C LEU A 19 -12.59 -1.23 -17.15
N THR A 20 -13.45 -2.24 -17.29
CA THR A 20 -14.77 -2.25 -16.66
C THR A 20 -14.68 -3.03 -15.35
N LEU A 21 -14.83 -2.33 -14.22
CA LEU A 21 -14.79 -2.93 -12.89
C LEU A 21 -16.22 -3.21 -12.42
N ASN A 22 -16.48 -4.44 -11.96
CA ASN A 22 -17.75 -4.86 -11.36
C ASN A 22 -17.49 -5.47 -9.97
N PRO A 23 -17.24 -4.65 -8.94
CA PRO A 23 -16.92 -5.14 -7.60
C PRO A 23 -18.10 -5.89 -6.98
N ASN A 24 -17.81 -6.96 -6.24
CA ASN A 24 -18.81 -7.66 -5.45
C ASN A 24 -19.14 -6.86 -4.18
N PRO A 25 -20.37 -6.33 -4.00
CA PRO A 25 -20.70 -5.48 -2.86
C PRO A 25 -20.69 -6.21 -1.51
N ASP A 26 -20.77 -7.54 -1.51
CA ASP A 26 -20.68 -8.34 -0.27
C ASP A 26 -19.25 -8.37 0.32
N GLU A 27 -18.25 -8.06 -0.50
CA GLU A 27 -16.82 -8.16 -0.13
C GLU A 27 -16.04 -6.85 -0.33
N VAL A 28 -16.45 -6.02 -1.28
CA VAL A 28 -15.72 -4.81 -1.71
C VAL A 28 -16.62 -3.58 -1.60
N GLU A 29 -16.29 -2.71 -0.66
CA GLU A 29 -17.00 -1.45 -0.42
C GLU A 29 -16.68 -0.40 -1.50
N GLU A 30 -15.41 -0.23 -1.86
CA GLU A 30 -14.96 0.79 -2.80
C GLU A 30 -13.72 0.32 -3.58
N VAL A 31 -13.61 0.78 -4.84
CA VAL A 31 -12.38 0.67 -5.62
C VAL A 31 -11.87 2.06 -5.96
N PHE A 32 -10.61 2.33 -5.64
CA PHE A 32 -9.95 3.60 -5.95
C PHE A 32 -8.56 3.38 -6.53
N THR A 33 -8.03 4.42 -7.16
CA THR A 33 -6.65 4.42 -7.68
C THR A 33 -5.92 5.67 -7.22
N LEU A 34 -4.60 5.56 -7.13
CA LEU A 34 -3.70 6.68 -6.83
C LEU A 34 -2.59 6.71 -7.88
N PRO A 35 -2.27 7.87 -8.46
CA PRO A 35 -1.09 8.01 -9.30
C PRO A 35 0.18 7.73 -8.48
N LEU A 36 1.20 7.12 -9.10
CA LEU A 36 2.51 6.96 -8.45
C LEU A 36 3.06 8.30 -7.94
N ALA A 37 2.89 9.37 -8.72
CA ALA A 37 3.30 10.72 -8.33
C ALA A 37 2.59 11.26 -7.07
N HIS A 38 1.43 10.70 -6.68
CA HIS A 38 0.80 10.99 -5.39
C HIS A 38 1.55 10.29 -4.25
N LEU A 39 1.85 9.00 -4.42
CA LEU A 39 2.54 8.18 -3.42
C LEU A 39 3.97 8.65 -3.14
N LEU A 40 4.61 9.32 -4.09
CA LEU A 40 5.99 9.83 -3.97
C LEU A 40 6.11 11.18 -3.26
N ARG A 41 4.99 11.85 -2.94
CA ARG A 41 5.05 13.14 -2.25
C ARG A 41 5.33 12.92 -0.78
N LYS A 42 6.28 13.66 -0.22
CA LYS A 42 6.69 13.52 1.20
C LYS A 42 5.54 13.77 2.15
N GLU A 43 4.67 14.73 1.83
CA GLU A 43 3.47 15.04 2.60
C GLU A 43 2.43 13.91 2.63
N ASN A 44 2.50 12.97 1.68
CA ASN A 44 1.62 11.81 1.57
C ASN A 44 2.25 10.55 2.17
N GLN A 45 3.46 10.64 2.73
CA GLN A 45 4.16 9.53 3.35
C GLN A 45 4.30 9.80 4.84
N GLY A 46 4.33 8.72 5.61
CA GLY A 46 4.59 8.78 7.03
C GLY A 46 4.89 7.42 7.58
N TYR A 47 5.05 7.38 8.90
CA TYR A 47 5.36 6.17 9.63
C TYR A 47 4.50 6.07 10.88
N THR A 48 3.94 4.89 11.13
CA THR A 48 3.24 4.58 12.38
C THR A 48 4.20 3.85 13.31
N HIS A 49 4.43 4.42 14.50
CA HIS A 49 5.27 3.82 15.52
C HIS A 49 4.43 3.01 16.50
N PHE A 50 4.62 1.70 16.49
CA PHE A 50 3.97 0.78 17.43
C PHE A 50 4.86 0.55 18.63
N ARG A 51 4.29 0.65 19.83
CA ARG A 51 4.97 0.32 21.08
C ARG A 51 4.53 -1.06 21.53
N THR A 52 5.47 -1.94 21.83
CA THR A 52 5.16 -3.24 22.46
C THR A 52 5.39 -3.15 23.97
N ALA A 53 4.69 -4.01 24.72
CA ALA A 53 4.82 -4.07 26.18
C ALA A 53 6.24 -4.46 26.64
N SER A 54 7.03 -5.11 25.78
CA SER A 54 8.42 -5.50 26.05
C SER A 54 9.45 -4.42 25.72
N GLY A 55 9.03 -3.23 25.27
CA GLY A 55 9.92 -2.10 24.98
C GLY A 55 10.51 -2.08 23.57
N TYR A 56 10.39 -3.16 22.80
CA TYR A 56 10.81 -3.18 21.39
C TYR A 56 9.68 -2.66 20.50
N GLY A 57 9.75 -1.39 20.11
CA GLY A 57 8.83 -0.83 19.11
C GLY A 57 9.19 -1.26 17.69
N TYR A 58 8.21 -1.19 16.79
CA TYR A 58 8.45 -1.30 15.35
C TYR A 58 7.71 -0.18 14.61
N THR A 59 8.17 0.11 13.40
CA THR A 59 7.66 1.22 12.60
C THR A 59 7.21 0.66 11.26
N LEU A 60 6.01 1.04 10.82
CA LEU A 60 5.47 0.65 9.52
C LEU A 60 5.16 1.90 8.69
N PRO A 61 5.33 1.83 7.36
CA PRO A 61 4.91 2.92 6.47
C PRO A 61 3.40 3.15 6.56
N VAL A 62 3.01 4.38 6.27
CA VAL A 62 1.63 4.77 6.02
C VAL A 62 1.58 5.77 4.88
N PHE A 63 0.64 5.56 3.94
CA PHE A 63 0.35 6.52 2.88
C PHE A 63 -0.94 7.28 3.20
N LEU A 64 -0.87 8.60 3.04
CA LEU A 64 -1.87 9.56 3.49
C LEU A 64 -2.42 10.38 2.31
N ASN A 65 -3.47 11.16 2.61
CA ASN A 65 -4.09 12.15 1.71
C ASN A 65 -4.63 11.58 0.38
N GLY A 66 -4.85 10.26 0.30
CA GLY A 66 -5.70 9.64 -0.73
C GLY A 66 -7.16 9.53 -0.24
N PRO A 67 -8.02 8.83 -0.99
CA PRO A 67 -9.38 8.52 -0.56
C PRO A 67 -9.41 7.81 0.81
N HIS A 68 -8.44 6.91 1.02
CA HIS A 68 -8.27 6.15 2.25
C HIS A 68 -6.81 6.13 2.70
N LYS A 69 -6.61 6.02 4.02
CA LYS A 69 -5.29 5.76 4.60
C LYS A 69 -4.85 4.33 4.29
N VAL A 70 -3.68 4.16 3.68
CA VAL A 70 -3.10 2.84 3.40
C VAL A 70 -2.04 2.54 4.45
N TRP A 71 -2.19 1.44 5.18
CA TRP A 71 -1.36 1.08 6.34
C TRP A 71 -1.19 -0.44 6.48
N GLY A 72 -0.39 -0.88 7.45
CA GLY A 72 -0.18 -2.30 7.75
C GLY A 72 0.56 -3.03 6.62
N LEU A 73 0.22 -4.30 6.40
CA LEU A 73 0.89 -5.14 5.39
C LEU A 73 0.78 -4.55 3.97
N THR A 74 -0.36 -3.94 3.63
CA THR A 74 -0.56 -3.29 2.33
C THR A 74 0.43 -2.15 2.14
N ALA A 75 0.67 -1.31 3.15
CA ALA A 75 1.64 -0.22 3.04
C ALA A 75 3.08 -0.75 2.88
N ILE A 76 3.45 -1.84 3.56
CA ILE A 76 4.77 -2.49 3.38
C ILE A 76 4.94 -2.96 1.93
N ILE A 77 3.93 -3.65 1.38
CA ILE A 77 3.98 -4.14 -0.01
C ILE A 77 4.07 -2.98 -1.00
N THR A 78 3.31 -1.91 -0.76
CA THR A 78 3.35 -0.69 -1.59
C THR A 78 4.73 -0.03 -1.54
N GLU A 79 5.32 0.12 -0.35
CA GLU A 79 6.68 0.67 -0.16
C GLU A 79 7.73 -0.14 -0.93
N LEU A 80 7.76 -1.47 -0.76
CA LEU A 80 8.66 -2.36 -1.49
C LEU A 80 8.45 -2.27 -3.01
N THR A 81 7.20 -2.13 -3.45
CA THR A 81 6.88 -1.97 -4.88
C THR A 81 7.43 -0.65 -5.42
N LEU A 82 7.35 0.44 -4.66
CA LEU A 82 7.88 1.75 -5.07
C LEU A 82 9.42 1.73 -5.14
N GLU A 83 10.09 1.12 -4.16
CA GLU A 83 11.55 0.90 -4.19
C GLU A 83 12.00 0.15 -5.45
N LEU A 84 11.25 -0.89 -5.84
CA LEU A 84 11.54 -1.70 -7.02
C LEU A 84 11.27 -0.95 -8.34
N LEU A 85 10.17 -0.21 -8.42
CA LEU A 85 9.78 0.50 -9.65
C LEU A 85 10.58 1.78 -9.88
N LEU A 86 11.07 2.42 -8.83
CA LEU A 86 11.66 3.77 -8.87
C LEU A 86 13.00 3.85 -8.11
N PRO A 87 14.01 3.05 -8.51
CA PRO A 87 15.28 3.01 -7.79
C PRO A 87 15.95 4.39 -7.72
N GLY A 88 16.28 4.83 -6.50
CA GLY A 88 16.93 6.12 -6.23
C GLY A 88 16.01 7.35 -6.29
N ARG A 89 14.71 7.16 -6.51
CA ARG A 89 13.68 8.22 -6.48
C ARG A 89 12.63 8.02 -5.38
N TYR A 90 12.60 6.84 -4.79
CA TYR A 90 11.91 6.51 -3.54
C TYR A 90 12.97 6.32 -2.46
#